data_AF-A0A940N596-F1
#
_entry.id   AF-A0A940N596-F1
#
_cell.length_a   1.000
_cell.length_b   1.000
_cell.length_c   1.000
_cell.angle_alpha   90.00
_cell.angle_beta   90.00
_cell.angle_gamma   90.00
#
_symmetry.space_group_name_H-M   'P 1'
#
loop_
_entity.id
_entity.type
_entity.pdbx_description
1 polymer ?
#
loop_
_entity_poly.entity_id
_entity_poly.type
_entity_poly.pdbx_seq_one_letter_code
_entity_poly.pdbx_strand_id
1 'polypeptide(L)'
;MALFDARERSATDFEGVVGEALDRVLNIARPENRPLAIRALRIELERCLAEAPVSADVLDALRLRARLAAALDRAFRAAERGG
;
A
#
# COMPACT_ATOMS: atom_id res chain seq x y z
N MET A 1 18.49 12.52 -18.48
CA MET A 1 18.76 11.90 -17.17
C MET A 1 17.85 12.39 -16.03
N ALA A 2 16.77 13.16 -16.30
CA ALA A 2 15.88 13.71 -15.25
C ALA A 2 14.56 12.93 -15.06
N LEU A 3 14.15 12.12 -16.04
CA LEU A 3 12.87 11.37 -16.01
C LEU A 3 12.89 10.16 -15.07
N PHE A 4 14.04 9.50 -14.91
CA PHE A 4 14.21 8.40 -13.95
C PHE A 4 14.09 8.89 -12.51
N ASP A 5 14.72 10.03 -12.24
CA ASP A 5 14.81 10.66 -10.93
C ASP A 5 13.45 11.15 -10.40
N ALA A 6 12.58 11.63 -11.29
CA ALA A 6 11.19 12.01 -10.95
C ALA A 6 10.27 10.79 -10.73
N ARG A 7 10.49 9.68 -11.45
CA ARG A 7 9.70 8.44 -11.30
C ARG A 7 10.05 7.70 -10.02
N GLU A 8 11.32 7.67 -9.65
CA GLU A 8 11.77 7.05 -8.41
C GLU A 8 11.23 7.82 -7.19
N ARG A 9 11.27 9.16 -7.23
CA ARG A 9 10.60 10.03 -6.24
C ARG A 9 9.10 9.74 -6.15
N SER A 10 8.39 9.65 -7.28
CA SER A 10 6.94 9.37 -7.29
C SER A 10 6.57 7.99 -6.73
N ALA A 11 7.42 6.98 -6.94
CA ALA A 11 7.20 5.64 -6.37
C ALA A 11 7.45 5.63 -4.85
N THR A 12 8.50 6.31 -4.40
CA THR A 12 8.79 6.51 -2.97
C THR A 12 7.68 7.31 -2.27
N ASP A 13 7.13 8.33 -2.94
CA ASP A 13 6.03 9.13 -2.42
C ASP A 13 4.75 8.29 -2.27
N PHE A 14 4.44 7.41 -3.22
CA PHE A 14 3.27 6.53 -3.12
C PHE A 14 3.41 5.47 -2.02
N GLU A 15 4.58 4.82 -1.92
CA GLU A 15 4.85 3.88 -0.82
C GLU A 15 4.72 4.56 0.55
N GLY A 16 5.21 5.80 0.67
CA GLY A 16 5.07 6.64 1.87
C GLY A 16 3.61 6.96 2.20
N VAL A 17 2.83 7.43 1.22
CA VAL A 17 1.40 7.75 1.41
C VAL A 17 0.58 6.52 1.83
N VAL A 18 0.87 5.35 1.26
CA VAL A 18 0.21 4.09 1.64
C VAL A 18 0.60 3.69 3.07
N GLY A 19 1.88 3.82 3.43
CA GLY A 19 2.34 3.58 4.79
C GLY A 19 1.63 4.46 5.81
N GLU A 20 1.54 5.76 5.56
CA GLU A 20 0.82 6.70 6.43
C GLU A 20 -0.67 6.37 6.54
N ALA A 21 -1.31 6.00 5.43
CA ALA A 21 -2.72 5.62 5.43
C ALA A 21 -2.95 4.36 6.27
N LEU A 22 -2.06 3.38 6.16
CA LEU A 22 -2.10 2.16 6.97
C LEU A 22 -1.91 2.47 8.46
N ASP A 23 -0.94 3.30 8.82
CA ASP A 23 -0.70 3.70 10.22
C ASP A 23 -1.91 4.43 10.82
N ARG A 24 -2.54 5.34 10.06
CA ARG A 24 -3.78 6.01 10.51
C ARG A 24 -4.92 5.01 10.72
N VAL A 25 -5.11 4.08 9.79
CA VAL A 25 -6.14 3.03 9.91
C VAL A 25 -5.90 2.17 11.15
N LEU A 26 -4.66 1.75 11.39
CA LEU A 26 -4.29 0.92 12.55
C LEU A 26 -4.42 1.66 13.89
N ASN A 27 -4.17 2.97 13.91
CA ASN A 27 -4.31 3.81 15.09
C ASN A 27 -5.77 4.09 15.47
N ILE A 28 -6.67 4.20 14.48
CA ILE A 28 -8.08 4.51 14.72
C ILE A 28 -8.93 3.23 14.90
N ALA A 29 -8.54 2.14 14.25
CA ALA A 29 -9.25 0.87 14.37
C ALA A 29 -9.00 0.20 15.73
N ARG A 30 -10.09 -0.22 16.39
CA ARG A 30 -10.01 -1.13 17.54
C ARG A 30 -9.23 -2.39 17.18
N PRO A 31 -8.45 -2.98 18.10
CA PRO A 31 -7.64 -4.16 17.82
C PRO A 31 -8.41 -5.28 17.13
N GLU A 32 -9.64 -5.58 17.59
CA GLU A 32 -10.51 -6.61 17.00
C GLU A 32 -10.91 -6.33 15.54
N ASN A 33 -10.89 -5.07 15.11
CA ASN A 33 -11.32 -4.63 13.77
C ASN A 33 -10.14 -4.33 12.84
N ARG A 34 -8.90 -4.33 13.33
CA ARG A 34 -7.70 -4.10 12.51
C ARG A 34 -7.59 -5.06 11.32
N PRO A 35 -7.84 -6.38 11.46
CA PRO A 35 -7.79 -7.30 10.32
C PRO A 35 -8.76 -6.89 9.19
N LEU A 36 -9.99 -6.51 9.55
CA LEU A 36 -11.01 -6.06 8.59
C LEU A 36 -10.58 -4.75 7.91
N ALA A 37 -10.05 -3.80 8.68
CA ALA A 37 -9.64 -2.49 8.18
C ALA A 37 -8.45 -2.59 7.22
N ILE A 38 -7.47 -3.45 7.51
CA ILE A 38 -6.35 -3.74 6.60
C ILE A 38 -6.86 -4.37 5.31
N ARG A 39 -7.82 -5.30 5.39
CA ARG A 39 -8.41 -5.95 4.21
C ARG A 39 -9.16 -4.94 3.33
N ALA A 40 -9.92 -4.03 3.93
CA ALA A 40 -10.59 -2.96 3.20
C ALA A 40 -9.59 -2.04 2.50
N LEU A 41 -8.52 -1.62 3.21
CA LEU A 41 -7.47 -0.79 2.64
C LEU A 41 -6.77 -1.48 1.46
N ARG A 42 -6.52 -2.80 1.55
CA ARG A 42 -5.96 -3.60 0.46
C ARG A 42 -6.83 -3.57 -0.79
N ILE A 43 -8.14 -3.78 -0.64
CA ILE A 43 -9.09 -3.79 -1.76
C ILE A 43 -9.11 -2.44 -2.46
N GLU A 44 -9.19 -1.35 -1.70
CA GLU A 44 -9.18 0.01 -2.26
C GLU A 44 -7.86 0.33 -2.98
N LEU A 45 -6.72 -0.12 -2.44
CA LEU A 45 -5.42 0.08 -3.09
C LEU A 45 -5.29 -0.74 -4.37
N GLU A 46 -5.74 -2.00 -4.37
CA GLU A 46 -5.79 -2.83 -5.58
C GLU A 46 -6.66 -2.18 -6.66
N ARG A 47 -7.81 -1.61 -6.27
CA ARG A 47 -8.71 -0.86 -7.15
C ARG A 47 -8.05 0.41 -7.70
N CYS A 48 -7.48 1.25 -6.86
CA CYS A 48 -6.76 2.46 -7.29
C CYS A 48 -5.62 2.11 -8.25
N LEU A 49 -4.87 1.03 -8.00
CA LEU A 49 -3.81 0.59 -8.90
C LEU A 49 -4.33 0.00 -10.21
N ALA A 50 -5.54 -0.58 -10.24
CA ALA A 50 -6.17 -1.08 -11.46
C ALA A 50 -6.75 0.05 -12.32
N GLU A 51 -7.28 1.11 -11.68
CA GLU A 51 -7.86 2.29 -12.33
C GLU A 51 -6.81 3.35 -12.71
N ALA A 52 -5.61 3.29 -12.12
CA ALA A 52 -4.52 4.19 -12.45
C ALA A 52 -4.14 4.07 -13.94
N PRO A 53 -4.08 5.18 -14.70
CA PRO A 53 -3.65 5.14 -16.09
C PRO A 53 -2.23 4.56 -16.14
N VAL A 54 -2.07 3.41 -16.81
CA VAL A 54 -0.80 2.72 -17.01
C VAL A 54 0.08 3.56 -17.93
N SER A 55 0.64 4.62 -17.37
CA SER A 55 1.65 5.48 -18.00
C SER A 55 3.06 5.13 -17.53
N ALA A 56 3.16 4.30 -16.48
CA ALA A 56 4.42 3.74 -15.99
C ALA A 56 4.66 2.35 -16.62
N ASP A 57 5.94 2.07 -16.85
CA ASP A 57 6.46 0.79 -17.33
C ASP A 57 5.87 -0.35 -16.50
N VAL A 58 5.25 -1.34 -17.15
CA VAL A 58 4.40 -2.39 -16.53
C VAL A 58 5.13 -3.08 -15.37
N LEU A 59 6.46 -3.16 -15.45
CA LEU A 59 7.33 -3.72 -14.44
C LEU A 59 7.35 -2.92 -13.13
N ASP A 60 7.26 -1.58 -13.18
CA ASP A 60 7.21 -0.71 -12.00
C ASP A 60 5.87 -0.85 -11.29
N ALA A 61 4.77 -0.90 -12.04
CA ALA A 61 3.44 -1.13 -11.50
C ALA A 61 3.33 -2.50 -10.82
N LEU A 62 3.97 -3.54 -11.39
CA LEU A 62 4.05 -4.87 -10.77
C LEU A 62 4.90 -4.87 -9.50
N ARG A 63 6.06 -4.21 -9.50
CA ARG A 63 6.92 -4.07 -8.31
C ARG A 63 6.22 -3.34 -7.18
N LEU A 64 5.52 -2.26 -7.50
CA LEU A 64 4.77 -1.49 -6.52
C LEU A 64 3.63 -2.32 -5.90
N ARG A 65 2.85 -3.02 -6.73
CA ARG A 65 1.82 -3.96 -6.27
C ARG A 65 2.38 -5.04 -5.35
N ALA A 66 3.53 -5.63 -5.70
CA ALA A 66 4.18 -6.65 -4.90
C ALA A 66 4.66 -6.12 -3.53
N ARG A 67 5.24 -4.92 -3.49
CA ARG A 67 5.68 -4.28 -2.24
C ARG A 67 4.49 -3.94 -1.34
N LEU A 68 3.41 -3.41 -1.90
CA LEU A 68 2.17 -3.15 -1.18
C LEU A 68 1.56 -4.40 -0.58
N ALA A 69 1.42 -5.47 -1.40
CA ALA A 69 0.87 -6.73 -0.92
C ALA A 69 1.69 -7.29 0.25
N ALA A 70 3.03 -7.22 0.16
CA ALA A 70 3.91 -7.66 1.24
C ALA A 70 3.79 -6.79 2.52
N ALA A 71 3.64 -5.48 2.38
CA ALA A 71 3.45 -4.58 3.53
C ALA A 71 2.12 -4.83 4.25
N LEU A 72 1.03 -5.00 3.49
CA LEU A 72 -0.30 -5.28 4.02
C LEU A 72 -0.36 -6.66 4.68
N ASP A 73 0.23 -7.69 4.08
CA ASP A 73 0.30 -9.03 4.68
C ASP A 73 1.08 -9.03 6.00
N ARG A 74 2.17 -8.26 6.10
CA ARG A 74 2.91 -8.10 7.36
C ARG A 74 2.07 -7.41 8.42
N ALA A 75 1.37 -6.34 8.06
CA ALA A 75 0.50 -5.62 8.98
C ALA A 75 -0.66 -6.50 9.47
N PHE A 76 -1.25 -7.29 8.58
CA PHE A 76 -2.32 -8.22 8.92
C PHE A 76 -1.85 -9.26 9.93
N ARG A 77 -0.73 -9.94 9.65
CA ARG A 77 -0.14 -10.93 10.57
C ARG A 77 0.33 -10.33 11.90
N ALA A 78 0.67 -9.04 11.93
CA ALA A 78 1.01 -8.34 13.16
C ALA A 78 -0.25 -8.04 13.98
N ALA A 79 -1.34 -7.64 13.33
CA ALA A 79 -2.64 -7.42 13.97
C ALA A 79 -3.22 -8.72 14.54
N GLU A 80 -3.09 -9.86 13.85
CA GLU A 80 -3.55 -11.18 14.34
C GLU A 80 -2.77 -11.70 15.56
N ARG A 81 -1.53 -11.25 15.77
CA ARG A 81 -0.70 -11.70 16.91
C ARG A 81 -0.85 -10.85 18.17
N GLY A 82 -1.54 -9.71 18.07
CA GLY A 82 -1.66 -8.71 19.15
C GLY A 82 -3.08 -8.53 19.68
N GLY A 83 -4.03 -9.39 19.30
CA GLY A 83 -5.36 -9.52 19.90
C GLY A 83 -5.47 -10.83 20.66
#